data_AF-A0A409V7A3-F1
#
_entry.id   AF-A0A409V7A3-F1
#
_cell.length_a   1.000
_cell.length_b   1.000
_cell.length_c   1.000
_cell.angle_alpha   90.00
_cell.angle_beta   90.00
_cell.angle_gamma   90.00
#
_symmetry.space_group_name_H-M   'P 1'
#
loop_
_entity.id
_entity.type
_entity.pdbx_description
1 polymer ?
#
loop_
_entity_poly.entity_id
_entity_poly.type
_entity_poly.pdbx_seq_one_letter_code
_entity_poly.pdbx_strand_id
1 'polypeptide(L)'
;LLSLQLMFTQFSAAAIATNRCPDGYKRRILWIRGKQAREVCCRFVECNPGYYVRTCDEDYGWDRCEKCPDKTFIFDKTNSTNAHPCPKFECPR
;
A
#
# COMPACT_ATOMS: atom_id res chain seq x y z
N LEU A 1 -56.44 -21.97 -21.20
CA LEU A 1 -55.18 -21.36 -21.69
C LEU A 1 -54.65 -20.45 -20.58
N LEU A 2 -53.95 -21.03 -19.60
CA LEU A 2 -53.30 -20.29 -18.51
C LEU A 2 -51.83 -20.10 -18.88
N SER A 3 -51.40 -18.87 -19.08
CA SER A 3 -49.98 -18.53 -19.19
C SER A 3 -49.63 -17.54 -18.09
N LEU A 4 -49.13 -18.10 -17.00
CA LEU A 4 -48.60 -17.44 -15.82
C LEU A 4 -47.31 -16.71 -16.21
N GLN A 5 -47.36 -15.39 -16.39
CA GLN A 5 -46.16 -14.60 -16.66
C GLN A 5 -45.36 -14.46 -15.37
N LEU A 6 -44.25 -15.20 -15.29
CA LEU A 6 -43.28 -15.10 -14.21
C LEU A 6 -42.71 -13.68 -14.13
N MET A 7 -42.89 -13.07 -12.97
CA MET A 7 -42.18 -11.88 -12.54
C MET A 7 -40.68 -12.20 -12.47
N PHE A 8 -39.90 -11.70 -13.43
CA PHE A 8 -38.46 -11.64 -13.28
C PHE A 8 -38.14 -10.44 -12.39
N THR A 9 -37.99 -10.70 -11.09
CA THR A 9 -37.35 -9.75 -10.19
C THR A 9 -35.91 -9.57 -10.65
N GLN A 10 -35.64 -8.43 -11.28
CA GLN A 10 -34.29 -7.91 -11.47
C GLN A 10 -33.72 -7.63 -10.08
N PHE A 11 -33.12 -8.65 -9.47
CA PHE A 11 -32.16 -8.42 -8.42
C PHE A 11 -30.97 -7.76 -9.11
N SER A 12 -30.96 -6.42 -9.11
CA SER A 12 -29.74 -5.65 -9.31
C SER A 12 -28.78 -6.10 -8.23
N ALA A 13 -27.97 -7.11 -8.54
CA ALA A 13 -26.75 -7.38 -7.82
C ALA A 13 -25.93 -6.10 -8.00
N ALA A 14 -26.08 -5.18 -7.05
CA ALA A 14 -25.10 -4.13 -6.85
C ALA A 14 -23.80 -4.87 -6.58
N ALA A 15 -23.03 -5.09 -7.65
CA ALA A 15 -21.65 -5.50 -7.53
C ALA A 15 -21.01 -4.37 -6.73
N ILE A 16 -20.86 -4.58 -5.43
CA ILE A 16 -19.96 -3.78 -4.62
C ILE A 16 -18.63 -4.10 -5.27
N ALA A 17 -18.17 -3.24 -6.19
CA ALA A 17 -16.82 -3.23 -6.66
C ALA A 17 -16.00 -2.95 -5.40
N THR A 18 -15.64 -4.02 -4.67
CA THR A 18 -14.69 -3.89 -3.59
C THR A 18 -13.44 -3.42 -4.32
N ASN A 19 -13.11 -2.13 -4.17
CA ASN A 19 -11.87 -1.50 -4.62
C ASN A 19 -10.64 -2.15 -3.92
N ARG A 20 -10.64 -3.48 -3.75
CA ARG A 20 -9.60 -4.24 -3.08
C ARG A 20 -8.56 -4.57 -4.12
N CYS A 21 -7.31 -4.35 -3.73
CA CYS A 21 -6.19 -4.86 -4.49
C CYS A 21 -6.28 -6.40 -4.54
N PRO A 22 -5.85 -7.03 -5.63
CA PRO A 22 -5.76 -8.49 -5.74
C PRO A 22 -4.91 -9.09 -4.62
N ASP A 23 -5.07 -10.39 -4.39
CA ASP A 23 -4.24 -11.10 -3.41
C ASP A 23 -2.74 -10.92 -3.72
N GLY A 24 -1.94 -10.68 -2.67
CA GLY A 24 -0.51 -10.36 -2.80
C GLY A 24 -0.21 -8.88 -3.07
N TYR A 25 -1.23 -8.03 -3.22
CA TYR A 25 -1.09 -6.58 -3.35
C TYR A 25 -1.64 -5.87 -2.12
N LYS A 26 -1.02 -4.74 -1.78
CA LYS A 26 -1.47 -3.84 -0.72
C LYS A 26 -1.76 -2.47 -1.32
N ARG A 27 -2.86 -1.87 -0.88
CA ARG A 27 -3.20 -0.50 -1.27
C ARG A 27 -2.19 0.47 -0.65
N ARG A 28 -1.66 1.37 -1.47
CA ARG A 28 -0.68 2.40 -1.12
C ARG A 28 -1.11 3.76 -1.64
N ILE A 29 -0.55 4.81 -1.07
CA ILE A 29 -0.68 6.17 -1.58
C ILE A 29 0.58 6.49 -2.36
N LEU A 30 0.41 6.83 -3.64
CA LEU A 30 1.49 7.35 -4.48
C LEU A 30 1.67 8.84 -4.21
N TRP A 31 2.89 9.23 -3.84
CA TRP A 31 3.27 10.61 -3.58
C TRP A 31 4.17 11.11 -4.71
N ILE A 32 3.75 12.16 -5.40
CA ILE A 32 4.55 12.81 -6.45
C ILE A 32 4.87 14.22 -5.98
N ARG A 33 6.16 14.52 -5.80
CA ARG A 33 6.65 15.83 -5.34
C ARG A 33 5.98 16.29 -4.03
N GLY A 34 5.83 15.37 -3.07
CA GLY A 34 5.23 15.64 -1.77
C GLY A 34 3.71 15.85 -1.77
N LYS A 35 3.04 15.67 -2.91
CA LYS A 35 1.57 15.71 -3.01
C LYS A 35 1.01 14.32 -3.21
N GLN A 36 -0.10 14.01 -2.54
CA GLN A 36 -0.85 12.79 -2.80
C GLN A 36 -1.35 12.84 -4.24
N ALA A 37 -0.88 11.91 -5.07
CA ALA A 37 -1.26 11.83 -6.47
C ALA A 37 -2.49 10.93 -6.64
N ARG A 38 -2.41 9.68 -6.17
CA ARG A 38 -3.51 8.70 -6.24
C ARG A 38 -3.25 7.49 -5.33
N GLU A 39 -4.28 6.67 -5.12
CA GLU A 39 -4.11 5.32 -4.56
C GLU A 39 -3.67 4.34 -5.66
N VAL A 40 -2.79 3.41 -5.30
CA VAL A 40 -2.29 2.33 -6.18
C VAL A 40 -2.22 1.01 -5.42
N CYS A 41 -2.28 -0.10 -6.12
CA CYS A 41 -2.07 -1.44 -5.59
C CYS A 41 -0.63 -1.87 -5.85
N CYS A 42 0.19 -1.96 -4.80
CA CYS A 42 1.59 -2.39 -4.94
C CYS A 42 1.78 -3.81 -4.43
N ARG A 43 2.62 -4.58 -5.12
CA ARG A 43 3.09 -5.87 -4.61
C ARG A 43 4.03 -5.64 -3.44
N PHE A 44 3.72 -6.29 -2.33
CA PHE A 44 4.38 -6.10 -1.05
C PHE A 44 5.81 -6.68 -1.04
N VAL A 45 6.75 -5.96 -0.44
CA VAL A 45 8.09 -6.44 -0.12
C VAL A 45 8.41 -6.26 1.36
N GLU A 46 9.27 -7.12 1.87
CA GLU A 46 9.87 -7.00 3.19
C GLU A 46 11.35 -6.65 3.02
N CYS A 47 11.75 -5.50 3.57
CA CYS A 47 13.09 -4.95 3.45
C CYS A 47 13.96 -5.34 4.64
N ASN A 48 15.25 -5.56 4.37
CA ASN A 48 16.25 -5.85 5.40
C ASN A 48 16.55 -4.61 6.27
N PRO A 49 17.16 -4.80 7.47
CA PRO A 49 17.64 -3.70 8.30
C PRO A 49 18.47 -2.67 7.53
N GLY A 50 18.28 -1.39 7.84
CA GLY A 50 18.92 -0.26 7.14
C GLY A 50 18.25 0.14 5.81
N TYR A 51 17.14 -0.52 5.44
CA TYR A 51 16.32 -0.16 4.27
C TYR A 51 14.87 0.08 4.68
N TYR A 52 14.20 0.98 3.97
CA TYR A 52 12.76 1.25 4.08
C TYR A 52 12.05 0.93 2.77
N VAL A 53 10.72 0.79 2.84
CA VAL A 53 9.91 0.54 1.65
C VAL A 53 9.66 1.85 0.90
N ARG A 54 10.07 1.89 -0.38
CA ARG A 54 9.55 2.86 -1.33
C ARG A 54 8.36 2.26 -2.06
N THR A 55 7.22 2.95 -1.97
CA THR A 55 5.99 2.63 -2.70
C THR A 55 6.26 2.51 -4.21
N CYS A 56 5.60 1.55 -4.86
CA CYS A 56 5.64 1.41 -6.32
C CYS A 56 5.18 2.70 -7.04
N ASP A 57 5.80 3.02 -8.18
CA ASP A 57 5.50 4.27 -8.93
C ASP A 57 4.25 4.12 -9.84
N GLU A 58 3.78 2.90 -10.06
CA GLU A 58 2.68 2.55 -10.96
C GLU A 58 1.71 1.54 -10.34
N ASP A 59 0.46 1.51 -10.83
CA ASP A 59 -0.54 0.57 -10.32
C ASP A 59 -0.16 -0.87 -10.69
N TYR A 60 -0.32 -1.80 -9.75
CA TYR A 60 0.15 -3.19 -9.84
C TYR A 60 1.68 -3.36 -9.96
N GLY A 61 2.45 -2.31 -9.69
CA GLY A 61 3.90 -2.37 -9.60
C GLY A 61 4.41 -3.04 -8.32
N TRP A 62 5.73 -3.04 -8.13
CA TRP A 62 6.38 -3.61 -6.95
C TRP A 62 6.88 -2.52 -6.00
N ASP A 63 6.59 -2.68 -4.71
CA ASP A 63 7.29 -1.94 -3.67
C ASP A 63 8.80 -2.26 -3.77
N ARG A 64 9.66 -1.29 -3.45
CA ARG A 64 11.13 -1.44 -3.52
C ARG A 64 11.77 -1.18 -2.17
N CYS A 65 12.93 -1.77 -1.92
CA CYS A 65 13.74 -1.47 -0.75
C CYS A 65 14.76 -0.39 -1.09
N GLU A 66 14.68 0.74 -0.41
CA GLU A 66 15.64 1.83 -0.53
C GLU A 66 16.39 2.03 0.79
N LYS A 67 17.66 2.44 0.69
CA LYS A 67 18.50 2.65 1.87
C LYS A 67 17.90 3.77 2.73
N CYS A 68 17.89 3.59 4.05
CA CYS A 68 17.46 4.65 4.96
C CYS A 68 18.24 5.95 4.69
N PRO A 69 17.54 7.11 4.60
CA PRO A 69 18.19 8.41 4.52
C PRO A 69 19.15 8.66 5.69
N ASP A 70 20.08 9.60 5.49
CA ASP A 70 21.02 10.01 6.54
C ASP A 70 20.27 10.40 7.82
N LYS A 71 20.83 10.00 8.97
CA LYS A 71 20.26 10.23 10.32
C LYS A 71 18.92 9.53 10.55
N THR A 72 18.59 8.50 9.77
CA THR A 72 17.47 7.60 10.03
C THR A 72 17.91 6.14 10.03
N PHE A 73 17.13 5.26 10.66
CA PHE A 73 17.42 3.85 10.77
C PHE A 73 16.15 2.99 10.80
N ILE A 74 16.33 1.71 10.47
CA ILE A 74 15.37 0.64 10.71
C ILE A 74 16.18 -0.56 11.20
N PHE A 75 15.84 -1.07 12.39
CA PHE A 75 16.62 -2.11 13.07
C PHE A 75 16.26 -3.53 12.63
N ASP A 76 14.98 -3.79 12.40
CA ASP A 76 14.46 -5.10 12.01
C ASP A 76 14.06 -5.13 10.54
N LYS A 77 13.73 -6.32 10.04
CA LYS A 77 13.03 -6.43 8.77
C LYS A 77 11.72 -5.63 8.83
N THR A 78 11.41 -4.92 7.76
CA THR A 78 10.31 -3.96 7.76
C THR A 78 9.51 -4.00 6.47
N ASN A 79 8.26 -3.57 6.58
CA ASN A 79 7.41 -3.22 5.46
C ASN A 79 6.93 -1.75 5.52
N SER A 80 7.58 -0.96 6.36
CA SER A 80 7.25 0.44 6.60
C SER A 80 7.87 1.32 5.52
N THR A 81 7.11 2.33 5.08
CA THR A 81 7.62 3.40 4.22
C THR A 81 8.34 4.50 5.00
N ASN A 82 8.33 4.43 6.32
CA ASN A 82 8.88 5.45 7.21
C ASN A 82 10.04 4.85 8.01
N ALA A 83 11.22 5.46 7.87
CA ALA A 83 12.39 5.18 8.71
C ALA A 83 12.32 5.99 10.02
N HIS A 84 12.94 5.46 11.08
CA HIS A 84 12.98 6.12 12.38
C HIS A 84 14.16 7.09 12.47
N PRO A 85 14.03 8.26 13.10
CA PRO A 85 15.16 9.17 13.30
C PRO A 85 16.20 8.52 14.22
N CYS A 86 17.48 8.59 13.85
CA CYS A 86 18.56 8.11 14.71
C CYS A 86 18.52 8.85 16.06
N PRO A 87 18.58 8.13 17.19
CA PRO A 87 18.66 8.78 18.48
C PRO A 87 19.91 9.66 18.52
N LYS A 88 19.74 10.93 18.86
CA LYS A 88 20.86 11.77 19.25
C LYS A 88 21.20 11.36 20.68
N PHE A 89 22.31 10.67 20.86
CA PHE A 89 22.89 10.53 22.19
C PHE A 89 23.47 11.89 22.57
N GLU A 90 22.70 12.68 23.34
CA GLU A 90 23.27 13.79 24.08
C GLU A 90 23.89 13.20 25.36
N CYS A 91 25.21 13.31 25.49
CA CYS A 91 25.86 12.96 26.75
C CYS A 91 25.37 13.94 27.83
N PRO A 92 24.95 13.45 29.02
CA PRO A 92 24.67 14.35 30.14
C PRO A 92 25.91 15.20 30.42
N ARG A 93 25.72 16.51 30.49
CA ARG A 93 26.77 17.47 30.85
C ARG A 93 27.12 17.38 32.32
#